data_AF-A0A0S8EP64-F1
#
_entry.id   AF-A0A0S8EP64-F1
#
_cell.length_a   1.000
_cell.length_b   1.000
_cell.length_c   1.000
_cell.angle_alpha   90.00
_cell.angle_beta   90.00
_cell.angle_gamma   90.00
#
_symmetry.space_group_name_H-M   'P 1'
#
loop_
_entity.id
_entity.type
_entity.pdbx_description
1 polymer ?
#
loop_
_entity_poly.entity_id
_entity_poly.type
_entity_poly.pdbx_seq_one_letter_code
_entity_poly.pdbx_strand_id
1 'polypeptide(L)'
;MAAPGERTTDVRRAVIGLTIVGLLLGCPVAAHAGWVWRDGRWMYVDPSEPPLPPAQTPPKPPREPIPPTPKPQEPPPPAPKPDTSATTKARPAAPTPAEPKEPADTETPWWKRPWWKRQADPNADKVLFDRAKANLDAGHRRSAEDGFKKLIKDFPESACREEAIWLRGGSLFDRKEYYKAYEQYEDLITQYAGSVHYRDALLKEIEIAELFLGPARRRILGIPLLSGEDEAIEILRRVYEHQPAGDLADDVVLRIADYYWSKHKWTEADDYYDKYCREYPNGDAILHAELQRAKCAIENCTGPRYDVTSLRLAHDRLRQYLKKFPDEAARQGVPELLVQVRDMQAQSLYEVAARYHRAGRPLAAAFYAERLRERFADSPWSEKAGKFLATPMEMGPPAEFAGPRRPTQEPRTPADGDDGQEPTQ
;
A
#
# COMPACT_ATOMS: atom_id res chain seq x y z
N MET A 1 -43.85 -57.71 -26.23
CA MET A 1 -42.43 -58.03 -26.02
C MET A 1 -41.66 -56.71 -25.96
N ALA A 2 -40.97 -56.49 -24.84
CA ALA A 2 -39.83 -55.60 -24.54
C ALA A 2 -39.77 -54.14 -25.06
N ALA A 3 -39.33 -53.26 -24.15
CA ALA A 3 -39.23 -51.80 -24.18
C ALA A 3 -38.11 -51.21 -25.07
N PRO A 4 -38.14 -49.90 -25.38
CA PRO A 4 -36.95 -49.15 -25.75
C PRO A 4 -36.23 -48.64 -24.48
N GLY A 5 -35.06 -49.19 -24.20
CA GLY A 5 -34.17 -48.79 -23.12
C GLY A 5 -33.17 -47.72 -23.55
N GLU A 6 -33.02 -46.71 -22.69
CA GLU A 6 -32.07 -45.61 -22.73
C GLU A 6 -30.60 -46.08 -22.85
N ARG A 7 -29.76 -45.29 -23.56
CA ARG A 7 -28.70 -44.48 -22.92
C ARG A 7 -27.85 -43.71 -23.94
N THR A 8 -28.05 -42.40 -23.90
CA THR A 8 -27.03 -41.33 -23.85
C THR A 8 -25.55 -41.75 -23.91
N THR A 9 -24.86 -41.40 -25.00
CA THR A 9 -23.44 -40.99 -24.98
C THR A 9 -23.09 -40.31 -26.31
N ASP A 10 -23.33 -39.00 -26.46
CA ASP A 10 -22.58 -38.21 -27.45
C ASP A 10 -22.70 -36.67 -27.26
N VAL A 11 -22.14 -36.14 -26.16
CA VAL A 11 -21.97 -34.67 -25.99
C VAL A 11 -20.58 -34.30 -25.43
N ARG A 12 -19.61 -35.22 -25.37
CA ARG A 12 -18.28 -34.95 -24.78
C ARG A 12 -17.10 -34.89 -25.76
N ARG A 13 -17.34 -34.78 -27.07
CA ARG A 13 -16.24 -34.66 -28.06
C ARG A 13 -16.35 -33.51 -29.07
N ALA A 14 -17.23 -32.53 -28.85
CA ALA A 14 -17.41 -31.38 -29.74
C ALA A 14 -17.04 -30.01 -29.12
N VAL A 15 -16.27 -29.96 -28.02
CA VAL A 15 -15.84 -28.68 -27.39
C VAL A 15 -14.32 -28.57 -27.19
N ILE A 16 -13.53 -29.54 -27.67
CA ILE A 16 -12.07 -29.45 -27.66
C ILE A 16 -11.61 -29.40 -29.12
N GLY A 17 -11.73 -28.20 -29.71
CA GLY A 17 -11.43 -27.99 -31.12
C GLY A 17 -11.77 -26.60 -31.64
N LEU A 18 -11.80 -25.58 -30.77
CA LEU A 18 -11.87 -24.17 -31.18
C LEU A 18 -11.13 -23.28 -30.16
N THR A 19 -9.91 -23.67 -29.83
CA THR A 19 -8.88 -22.83 -29.23
C THR A 19 -7.62 -23.20 -30.00
N ILE A 20 -6.95 -22.21 -30.60
CA ILE A 20 -5.86 -22.35 -31.61
C ILE A 20 -6.37 -22.38 -33.07
N VAL A 21 -6.96 -21.28 -33.54
CA VAL A 21 -6.60 -20.60 -34.82
C VAL A 21 -7.04 -19.14 -34.67
N GLY A 22 -6.11 -18.29 -34.24
CA GLY A 22 -6.31 -16.84 -34.05
C GLY A 22 -5.00 -16.12 -33.72
N LEU A 23 -3.86 -16.74 -34.04
CA LEU A 23 -2.59 -16.04 -34.19
C LEU A 23 -2.47 -15.71 -35.68
N LEU A 24 -2.08 -14.48 -36.00
CA LEU A 24 -1.76 -13.94 -37.35
C LEU A 24 -2.79 -13.03 -38.04
N LEU A 25 -3.53 -12.21 -37.30
CA LEU A 25 -3.89 -10.86 -37.78
C LEU A 25 -3.81 -9.89 -36.59
N GLY A 26 -3.07 -8.80 -36.76
CA GLY A 26 -2.82 -7.82 -35.70
C GLY A 26 -4.13 -7.16 -35.23
N CYS A 27 -4.67 -7.66 -34.12
CA CYS A 27 -5.65 -6.96 -33.32
C CYS A 27 -4.91 -6.08 -32.29
N PRO A 28 -5.31 -4.81 -32.13
CA PRO A 28 -4.74 -3.95 -31.09
C PRO A 28 -5.05 -4.57 -29.74
N VAL A 29 -4.06 -4.53 -28.84
CA VAL A 29 -4.16 -4.91 -27.43
C VAL A 29 -5.43 -4.26 -26.87
N ALA A 30 -6.37 -5.08 -26.41
CA ALA A 30 -7.53 -4.59 -25.67
C ALA A 30 -6.99 -3.82 -24.45
N ALA A 31 -7.23 -2.51 -24.41
CA ALA A 31 -6.84 -1.66 -23.31
C ALA A 31 -7.56 -2.14 -22.06
N HIS A 32 -6.80 -2.67 -21.10
CA HIS A 32 -7.34 -3.04 -19.80
C HIS A 32 -7.56 -1.74 -19.04
N ALA A 33 -8.76 -1.56 -18.46
CA ALA A 33 -8.99 -0.52 -17.46
C ALA A 33 -7.92 -0.66 -16.37
N GLY A 34 -7.22 0.42 -16.06
CA GLY A 34 -6.06 0.34 -15.18
C GLY A 34 -5.48 1.69 -14.82
N TRP A 35 -4.86 1.72 -13.65
CA TRP A 35 -4.09 2.85 -13.16
C TRP A 35 -2.81 3.00 -13.97
N VAL A 36 -2.50 4.23 -14.39
CA VAL A 36 -1.28 4.59 -15.10
C VAL A 36 -0.57 5.70 -14.33
N TRP A 37 0.74 5.55 -14.13
CA TRP A 37 1.58 6.56 -13.50
C TRP A 37 2.04 7.59 -14.54
N ARG A 38 1.66 8.87 -14.36
CA ARG A 38 2.12 10.00 -15.18
C ARG A 38 2.29 11.26 -14.32
N ASP A 39 3.32 12.04 -14.62
CA ASP A 39 3.60 13.34 -13.99
C ASP A 39 3.64 13.30 -12.44
N GLY A 40 4.07 12.18 -11.85
CA GLY A 40 4.22 12.03 -10.41
C GLY A 40 2.94 11.70 -9.65
N ARG A 41 1.88 11.27 -10.33
CA ARG A 41 0.59 10.87 -9.73
C ARG A 41 -0.02 9.66 -10.47
N TRP A 42 -0.75 8.81 -9.75
CA TRP A 42 -1.57 7.75 -10.35
C TRP A 42 -2.87 8.33 -10.90
N MET A 43 -3.17 8.04 -12.16
CA MET A 43 -4.45 8.38 -12.80
C MET A 43 -5.16 7.11 -13.27
N TYR A 44 -6.45 7.01 -12.94
CA TYR A 44 -7.31 5.93 -13.41
C TYR A 44 -7.81 6.27 -14.82
N VAL A 45 -7.54 5.41 -15.80
CA VAL A 45 -7.97 5.62 -17.19
C VAL A 45 -9.10 4.66 -17.53
N ASP A 46 -10.29 5.23 -17.79
CA ASP A 46 -11.48 4.51 -18.22
C ASP A 46 -11.38 4.16 -19.73
N PRO A 47 -11.63 2.91 -20.15
CA PRO A 47 -11.58 2.50 -21.55
C PRO A 47 -12.64 3.14 -22.47
N SER A 48 -13.60 3.89 -21.91
CA SER A 48 -14.63 4.62 -22.67
C SER A 48 -14.23 6.04 -23.11
N GLU A 49 -13.13 6.59 -22.59
CA GLU A 49 -12.60 7.88 -23.05
C GLU A 49 -11.76 7.71 -24.33
N PRO A 50 -11.99 8.53 -25.38
CA PRO A 50 -11.12 8.53 -26.54
C PRO A 50 -9.70 8.95 -26.10
N PRO A 51 -8.63 8.32 -26.62
CA PRO A 51 -7.28 8.64 -26.22
C PRO A 51 -7.01 10.12 -26.45
N LEU A 52 -6.65 10.85 -25.40
CA LEU A 52 -6.18 12.23 -25.52
C LEU A 52 -5.04 12.27 -26.55
N PRO A 53 -5.04 13.26 -27.46
CA PRO A 53 -3.98 13.37 -28.46
C PRO A 53 -2.62 13.41 -27.75
N PRO A 54 -1.58 12.77 -28.30
CA PRO A 54 -0.26 12.82 -27.71
C PRO A 54 0.12 14.28 -27.47
N ALA A 55 0.61 14.57 -26.26
CA ALA A 55 1.11 15.90 -25.92
C ALA A 55 2.05 16.35 -27.04
N GLN A 56 1.63 17.37 -27.79
CA GLN A 56 2.48 17.96 -28.81
C GLN A 56 3.70 18.48 -28.06
N THR A 57 4.84 17.82 -28.22
CA THR A 57 6.11 18.37 -27.78
C THR A 57 6.22 19.76 -28.42
N PRO A 58 6.32 20.84 -27.63
CA PRO A 58 6.53 22.15 -28.20
C PRO A 58 7.77 22.09 -29.10
N PRO A 59 7.74 22.69 -30.30
CA PRO A 59 8.89 22.67 -31.20
C PRO A 59 10.10 23.22 -30.45
N LYS A 60 11.20 22.46 -30.52
CA LYS A 60 12.47 22.82 -29.91
C LYS A 60 12.81 24.26 -30.31
N PRO A 61 13.01 25.19 -29.35
CA PRO A 61 13.39 26.55 -29.71
C PRO A 61 14.71 26.51 -30.51
N PRO A 62 14.85 27.36 -31.54
CA PRO A 62 16.08 27.41 -32.33
C PRO A 62 17.27 27.64 -31.40
N ARG A 63 18.35 26.88 -31.62
CA ARG A 63 19.61 27.06 -30.89
C ARG A 63 20.09 28.50 -31.10
N GLU A 64 20.06 29.29 -30.04
CA GLU A 64 20.82 30.54 -30.01
C GLU A 64 22.32 30.22 -30.16
N PRO A 65 23.06 30.97 -30.98
CA PRO A 65 24.49 30.79 -31.10
C PRO A 65 25.16 31.10 -29.77
N ILE A 66 26.00 30.17 -29.31
CA ILE A 66 26.82 30.30 -28.10
C ILE A 66 27.72 31.55 -28.27
N PRO A 67 27.66 32.54 -27.36
CA PRO A 67 28.59 33.66 -27.40
C PRO A 67 30.02 33.14 -27.14
N PRO A 68 31.05 33.66 -27.82
CA PRO A 68 32.41 33.17 -27.65
C PRO A 68 32.88 33.38 -26.21
N THR A 69 33.44 32.32 -25.62
CA THR A 69 34.10 32.31 -24.31
C THR A 69 35.11 33.47 -24.20
N PRO A 70 35.08 34.29 -23.14
CA PRO A 70 36.15 35.24 -22.88
C PRO A 70 37.45 34.47 -22.56
N LYS A 71 38.56 34.91 -23.15
CA LYS A 71 39.90 34.34 -22.94
C LYS A 71 40.30 34.38 -21.45
N PRO A 72 41.11 33.42 -20.96
CA PRO A 72 41.63 33.45 -19.60
C PRO A 72 42.39 34.75 -19.31
N GLN A 73 42.05 35.42 -18.22
CA GLN A 73 42.85 36.51 -17.68
C GLN A 73 44.10 35.93 -17.01
N GLU A 74 45.26 36.46 -17.39
CA GLU A 74 46.58 36.15 -16.84
C GLU A 74 46.66 36.64 -15.38
N PRO A 75 47.20 35.85 -14.42
CA PRO A 75 47.34 36.29 -13.04
C PRO A 75 48.40 37.41 -12.93
N PRO A 76 48.20 38.41 -12.05
CA PRO A 76 49.17 39.51 -11.88
C PRO A 76 50.48 39.01 -11.25
N PRO A 77 51.62 39.63 -11.61
CA PRO A 77 52.95 39.22 -11.14
C PRO A 77 53.16 39.51 -9.64
N PRO A 78 54.01 38.73 -8.95
CA PRO A 78 54.28 38.91 -7.52
C PRO A 78 55.10 40.18 -7.25
N ALA A 79 54.75 40.89 -6.17
CA ALA A 79 55.46 42.08 -5.70
C ALA A 79 56.90 41.78 -5.24
N PRO A 80 57.86 42.70 -5.44
CA PRO A 80 59.27 42.50 -5.11
C PRO A 80 59.54 42.59 -3.61
N LYS A 81 60.44 41.73 -3.13
CA LYS A 81 61.06 41.82 -1.79
C LYS A 81 62.07 42.97 -1.77
N PRO A 82 62.15 43.79 -0.71
CA PRO A 82 63.28 44.70 -0.55
C PRO A 82 64.45 44.00 0.16
N ASP A 83 65.60 44.07 -0.50
CA ASP A 83 66.90 43.67 0.03
C ASP A 83 67.44 44.64 1.08
N THR A 84 68.26 44.04 1.94
CA THR A 84 69.05 44.58 3.05
C THR A 84 70.03 45.69 2.67
N SER A 85 70.28 46.65 3.58
CA SER A 85 71.66 46.99 3.98
C SER A 85 71.76 47.78 5.29
N ALA A 86 72.86 47.50 5.98
CA ALA A 86 73.28 47.83 7.34
C ALA A 86 73.51 49.32 7.66
N THR A 87 73.49 49.68 8.96
CA THR A 87 74.60 50.33 9.69
C THR A 87 74.34 50.43 11.22
N THR A 88 75.10 49.62 11.97
CA THR A 88 75.97 49.95 13.13
C THR A 88 75.43 50.55 14.46
N LYS A 89 75.60 49.71 15.51
CA LYS A 89 75.97 49.92 16.95
C LYS A 89 75.12 50.81 17.89
N ALA A 90 74.56 50.16 18.91
CA ALA A 90 74.91 50.36 20.32
C ALA A 90 74.49 49.14 21.18
N ARG A 91 75.31 48.76 22.17
CA ARG A 91 75.13 47.72 23.20
C ARG A 91 75.33 48.40 24.57
N PRO A 92 75.01 47.82 25.76
CA PRO A 92 74.06 46.77 26.16
C PRO A 92 73.08 47.24 27.28
N ALA A 93 72.04 46.45 27.55
CA ALA A 93 71.56 46.23 28.92
C ALA A 93 71.27 44.73 29.11
N ALA A 94 71.62 44.21 30.28
CA ALA A 94 71.76 42.79 30.60
C ALA A 94 70.44 41.98 30.58
N PRO A 95 70.51 40.65 30.40
CA PRO A 95 69.34 39.79 30.18
C PRO A 95 68.73 39.26 31.49
N THR A 96 67.39 39.21 31.53
CA THR A 96 66.60 38.38 32.45
C THR A 96 66.59 36.94 31.93
N PRO A 97 66.82 35.89 32.75
CA PRO A 97 66.76 34.51 32.30
C PRO A 97 65.30 34.11 32.02
N ALA A 98 64.97 33.88 30.75
CA ALA A 98 63.76 33.18 30.33
C ALA A 98 64.09 31.70 30.10
N GLU A 99 63.17 30.85 30.55
CA GLU A 99 63.22 29.39 30.50
C GLU A 99 63.53 28.84 29.09
N PRO A 100 64.22 27.68 28.96
CA PRO A 100 64.44 27.05 27.67
C PRO A 100 63.11 26.50 27.14
N LYS A 101 62.67 27.00 25.97
CA LYS A 101 61.71 26.28 25.12
C LYS A 101 62.42 25.06 24.54
N GLU A 102 61.93 23.88 24.90
CA GLU A 102 62.28 22.62 24.25
C GLU A 102 61.98 22.70 22.75
N PRO A 103 62.87 22.22 21.86
CA PRO A 103 62.55 22.06 20.46
C PRO A 103 61.55 20.91 20.27
N ALA A 104 60.44 21.23 19.61
CA ALA A 104 59.49 20.24 19.10
C ALA A 104 60.16 19.30 18.08
N ASP A 105 59.73 18.03 18.15
CA ASP A 105 59.76 17.01 17.11
C ASP A 105 61.08 16.29 16.80
N THR A 106 61.53 15.46 17.75
CA THR A 106 62.07 14.14 17.39
C THR A 106 60.94 13.27 16.84
N GLU A 107 60.91 13.11 15.52
CA GLU A 107 60.07 12.13 14.82
C GLU A 107 60.32 10.73 15.39
N THR A 108 59.34 10.20 16.12
CA THR A 108 59.38 8.81 16.59
C THR A 108 59.29 7.89 15.37
N PRO A 109 60.25 6.98 15.14
CA PRO A 109 60.23 6.11 13.97
C PRO A 109 58.96 5.27 13.89
N TRP A 110 58.44 5.05 12.67
CA TRP A 110 57.12 4.45 12.45
C TRP A 110 56.95 3.04 13.06
N TRP A 111 58.04 2.31 13.28
CA TRP A 111 58.05 0.98 13.93
C TRP A 111 57.95 1.02 15.47
N LYS A 112 58.10 2.20 16.10
CA LYS A 112 57.88 2.41 17.54
C LYS A 112 56.51 3.00 17.87
N ARG A 113 55.71 3.35 16.86
CA ARG A 113 54.33 3.80 17.04
C ARG A 113 53.45 2.59 17.36
N PRO A 114 52.74 2.57 18.50
CA PRO A 114 51.78 1.50 18.76
C PRO A 114 50.73 1.49 17.65
N TRP A 115 50.48 0.34 17.03
CA TRP A 115 49.57 0.25 15.89
C TRP A 115 48.12 0.66 16.23
N TRP A 116 47.76 0.66 17.52
CA TRP A 116 46.49 1.15 18.07
C TRP A 116 46.45 2.65 18.37
N LYS A 117 47.58 3.37 18.27
CA LYS A 117 47.69 4.84 18.39
C LYS A 117 47.79 5.54 17.02
N ARG A 118 47.36 4.88 15.94
CA ARG A 118 47.15 5.58 14.67
C ARG A 118 45.94 6.47 14.88
N GLN A 119 46.15 7.78 15.05
CA GLN A 119 45.05 8.74 15.08
C GLN A 119 44.20 8.48 13.83
N ALA A 120 42.92 8.15 14.04
CA ALA A 120 41.99 8.02 12.93
C ALA A 120 42.04 9.34 12.17
N ASP A 121 42.34 9.27 10.87
CA ASP A 121 42.36 10.45 10.02
C ASP A 121 41.01 11.19 10.23
N PRO A 122 41.02 12.47 10.67
CA PRO A 122 39.79 13.21 10.91
C PRO A 122 38.86 13.30 9.69
N ASN A 123 39.38 13.03 8.49
CA ASN A 123 38.62 12.99 7.23
C ASN A 123 38.46 11.57 6.67
N ALA A 124 38.75 10.51 7.45
CA ALA A 124 38.64 9.12 7.00
C ALA A 124 37.24 8.77 6.51
N ASP A 125 36.20 9.32 7.15
CA ASP A 125 34.80 9.16 6.78
C ASP A 125 34.50 9.78 5.41
N LYS A 126 34.94 11.03 5.16
CA LYS A 126 34.78 11.74 3.89
C LYS A 126 35.51 11.04 2.75
N VAL A 127 36.75 10.61 2.98
CA VAL A 127 37.53 9.87 1.98
C VAL A 127 36.83 8.55 1.62
N LEU A 128 36.24 7.86 2.61
CA LEU A 128 35.49 6.64 2.36
C LEU A 128 34.19 6.92 1.60
N PHE A 129 33.48 7.99 1.95
CA PHE A 129 32.28 8.45 1.26
C PHE A 129 32.57 8.76 -0.22
N ASP A 130 33.57 9.60 -0.49
CA ASP A 130 33.94 10.03 -1.83
C ASP A 130 34.35 8.85 -2.71
N ARG A 131 35.07 7.88 -2.14
CA ARG A 131 35.42 6.64 -2.84
C ARG A 131 34.19 5.79 -3.16
N ALA A 132 33.26 5.64 -2.22
CA ALA A 132 32.03 4.89 -2.43
C ALA A 132 31.15 5.56 -3.51
N LYS A 133 31.05 6.89 -3.47
CA LYS A 133 30.35 7.70 -4.48
C LYS A 133 31.00 7.59 -5.86
N ALA A 134 32.32 7.68 -5.96
CA ALA A 134 33.01 7.48 -7.23
C ALA A 134 32.78 6.07 -7.83
N ASN A 135 32.70 5.04 -6.98
CA ASN A 135 32.30 3.70 -7.43
C ASN A 135 30.85 3.65 -7.91
N LEU A 136 29.95 4.37 -7.23
CA LEU A 136 28.55 4.47 -7.64
C LEU A 136 28.45 5.12 -9.02
N ASP A 137 29.12 6.26 -9.22
CA ASP A 137 29.14 7.01 -10.48
C ASP A 137 29.75 6.19 -11.62
N ALA A 138 30.74 5.35 -11.33
CA ALA A 138 31.33 4.40 -12.27
C ALA A 138 30.45 3.16 -12.55
N GLY A 139 29.28 3.04 -11.93
CA GLY A 139 28.36 1.90 -12.09
C GLY A 139 28.74 0.66 -11.26
N HIS A 140 29.79 0.72 -10.45
CA HIS A 140 30.24 -0.37 -9.59
C HIS A 140 29.38 -0.47 -8.31
N ARG A 141 28.09 -0.83 -8.48
CA ARG A 141 27.09 -0.84 -7.39
C ARG A 141 27.49 -1.68 -6.18
N ARG A 142 28.21 -2.79 -6.37
CA ARG A 142 28.68 -3.63 -5.26
C ARG A 142 29.76 -2.95 -4.43
N SER A 143 30.78 -2.42 -5.09
CA SER A 143 31.85 -1.67 -4.42
C SER A 143 31.33 -0.41 -3.71
N ALA A 144 30.33 0.26 -4.31
CA ALA A 144 29.64 1.39 -3.70
C ALA A 144 28.89 0.97 -2.43
N GLU A 145 28.05 -0.08 -2.49
CA GLU A 145 27.35 -0.64 -1.32
C GLU A 145 28.32 -0.97 -0.19
N ASP A 146 29.41 -1.69 -0.48
CA ASP A 146 30.40 -2.11 0.52
C ASP A 146 31.09 -0.89 1.16
N GLY A 147 31.40 0.13 0.36
CA GLY A 147 31.99 1.38 0.84
C GLY A 147 31.06 2.15 1.77
N PHE A 148 29.80 2.36 1.36
CA PHE A 148 28.80 3.03 2.21
C PHE A 148 28.48 2.23 3.47
N LYS A 149 28.34 0.90 3.36
CA LYS A 149 28.12 0.01 4.51
C LYS A 149 29.25 0.15 5.53
N LYS A 150 30.49 0.21 5.06
CA LYS A 150 31.66 0.42 5.92
C LYS A 150 31.60 1.79 6.60
N LEU A 151 31.23 2.85 5.88
CA LEU A 151 31.09 4.19 6.44
C LEU A 151 30.05 4.22 7.57
N ILE A 152 28.86 3.70 7.30
CA ILE A 152 27.73 3.69 8.25
C ILE A 152 28.09 2.95 9.55
N LYS A 153 28.88 1.88 9.44
CA LYS A 153 29.31 1.06 10.57
C LYS A 153 30.46 1.68 11.35
N ASP A 154 31.50 2.11 10.65
CA ASP A 154 32.76 2.53 11.27
C ASP A 154 32.69 3.99 11.77
N PHE A 155 31.78 4.81 11.23
CA PHE A 155 31.63 6.24 11.55
C PHE A 155 30.17 6.64 11.83
N PRO A 156 29.59 6.21 12.98
CA PRO A 156 28.18 6.49 13.31
C PRO A 156 27.85 7.99 13.47
N GLU A 157 28.84 8.82 13.84
CA GLU A 157 28.68 10.27 14.01
C GLU A 157 29.06 11.08 12.76
N SER A 158 29.34 10.42 11.63
CA SER A 158 29.75 11.12 10.41
C SER A 158 28.60 11.97 9.88
N ALA A 159 28.91 13.22 9.50
CA ALA A 159 27.97 14.08 8.77
C ALA A 159 27.54 13.48 7.42
N CYS A 160 28.33 12.57 6.85
CA CYS A 160 28.02 11.88 5.59
C CYS A 160 27.14 10.64 5.78
N ARG A 161 26.79 10.27 7.03
CA ARG A 161 26.11 9.00 7.32
C ARG A 161 24.70 8.93 6.73
N GLU A 162 23.91 9.98 6.86
CA GLU A 162 22.55 10.06 6.29
C GLU A 162 22.59 9.86 4.77
N GLU A 163 23.44 10.61 4.07
CA GLU A 163 23.63 10.47 2.63
C GLU A 163 24.17 9.09 2.24
N ALA A 164 25.07 8.50 3.04
CA ALA A 164 25.58 7.16 2.79
C ALA A 164 24.49 6.08 2.94
N ILE A 165 23.57 6.21 3.90
CA ILE A 165 22.39 5.35 4.08
C ILE A 165 21.53 5.43 2.82
N TRP A 166 21.18 6.64 2.37
CA TRP A 166 20.40 6.87 1.16
C TRP A 166 21.04 6.22 -0.08
N LEU A 167 22.31 6.52 -0.35
CA LEU A 167 23.03 6.02 -1.53
C LEU A 167 23.29 4.51 -1.47
N ARG A 168 23.46 3.94 -0.26
CA ARG A 168 23.52 2.49 -0.08
C ARG A 168 22.20 1.83 -0.45
N GLY A 169 21.06 2.41 -0.04
CA GLY A 169 19.72 1.95 -0.42
C GLY A 169 19.56 1.89 -1.93
N GLY A 170 19.93 2.96 -2.63
CA GLY A 170 19.90 3.01 -4.10
C GLY A 170 20.82 1.95 -4.75
N SER A 171 22.02 1.75 -4.21
CA SER A 171 22.96 0.73 -4.67
C SER A 171 22.40 -0.70 -4.53
N LEU A 172 21.69 -0.97 -3.42
CA LEU A 172 21.02 -2.25 -3.17
C LEU A 172 19.83 -2.45 -4.12
N PHE A 173 19.05 -1.40 -4.33
CA PHE A 173 17.90 -1.40 -5.23
C PHE A 173 18.32 -1.75 -6.67
N ASP A 174 19.35 -1.07 -7.20
CA ASP A 174 19.89 -1.32 -8.55
C ASP A 174 20.41 -2.75 -8.74
N ARG A 175 20.87 -3.36 -7.64
CA ARG A 175 21.31 -4.76 -7.60
C ARG A 175 20.17 -5.76 -7.44
N LYS A 176 18.91 -5.31 -7.41
CA LYS A 176 17.71 -6.11 -7.19
C LYS A 176 17.70 -6.82 -5.83
N GLU A 177 18.40 -6.26 -4.85
CA GLU A 177 18.37 -6.70 -3.45
C GLU A 177 17.26 -5.92 -2.71
N TYR A 178 16.03 -5.99 -3.23
CA TYR A 178 14.93 -5.08 -2.86
C TYR A 178 14.61 -5.06 -1.37
N TYR A 179 14.61 -6.23 -0.71
CA TYR A 179 14.32 -6.27 0.73
C TYR A 179 15.41 -5.58 1.56
N LYS A 180 16.68 -5.72 1.17
CA LYS A 180 17.78 -5.02 1.86
C LYS A 180 17.75 -3.52 1.57
N ALA A 181 17.32 -3.14 0.37
CA ALA A 181 17.09 -1.74 0.04
C ALA A 181 15.98 -1.15 0.92
N TYR A 182 14.86 -1.88 1.11
CA TYR A 182 13.80 -1.52 2.04
C TYR A 182 14.35 -1.33 3.46
N GLU A 183 15.06 -2.33 4.01
CA GLU A 183 15.67 -2.20 5.36
C GLU A 183 16.55 -0.96 5.47
N GLN A 184 17.26 -0.59 4.39
CA GLN A 184 18.12 0.59 4.37
C GLN A 184 17.35 1.91 4.31
N TYR A 185 16.20 1.95 3.65
CA TYR A 185 15.32 3.12 3.61
C TYR A 185 14.55 3.27 4.92
N GLU A 186 14.09 2.16 5.51
CA GLU A 186 13.46 2.14 6.83
C GLU A 186 14.44 2.65 7.90
N ASP A 187 15.72 2.24 7.84
CA ASP A 187 16.78 2.79 8.69
C ASP A 187 16.91 4.32 8.55
N LEU A 188 16.74 4.86 7.33
CA LEU A 188 16.78 6.31 7.09
C LEU A 188 15.58 7.00 7.74
N ILE A 189 14.37 6.49 7.47
CA ILE A 189 13.09 7.05 7.96
C ILE A 189 13.07 7.06 9.49
N THR A 190 13.49 5.96 10.11
CA THR A 190 13.48 5.81 11.58
C THR A 190 14.54 6.64 12.28
N GLN A 191 15.75 6.74 11.73
CA GLN A 191 16.87 7.45 12.37
C GLN A 191 16.91 8.94 12.03
N TYR A 192 16.35 9.34 10.89
CA TYR A 192 16.46 10.69 10.34
C TYR A 192 15.10 11.23 9.86
N ALA A 193 14.15 11.41 10.78
CA ALA A 193 12.82 11.94 10.46
C ALA A 193 12.82 13.35 9.81
N GLY A 194 13.90 14.13 9.99
CA GLY A 194 14.09 15.44 9.36
C GLY A 194 14.95 15.41 8.09
N SER A 195 15.25 14.22 7.56
CA SER A 195 16.09 14.05 6.36
C SER A 195 15.45 14.71 5.14
N VAL A 196 16.28 15.28 4.27
CA VAL A 196 15.85 15.73 2.93
C VAL A 196 15.37 14.56 2.06
N HIS A 197 15.83 13.34 2.36
CA HIS A 197 15.48 12.11 1.66
C HIS A 197 14.29 11.37 2.28
N TYR A 198 13.71 11.87 3.38
CA TYR A 198 12.65 11.16 4.11
C TYR A 198 11.48 10.76 3.20
N ARG A 199 10.96 11.73 2.43
CA ARG A 199 9.84 11.50 1.52
C ARG A 199 10.23 10.56 0.37
N ASP A 200 11.43 10.74 -0.19
CA ASP A 200 11.90 9.90 -1.29
C ASP A 200 12.18 8.47 -0.84
N ALA A 201 12.57 8.27 0.42
CA ALA A 201 12.71 6.96 1.03
C ALA A 201 11.34 6.25 1.15
N LEU A 202 10.30 6.93 1.63
CA LEU A 202 8.94 6.37 1.67
C LEU A 202 8.44 5.97 0.27
N LEU A 203 8.67 6.82 -0.74
CA LEU A 203 8.35 6.49 -2.13
C LEU A 203 9.12 5.26 -2.64
N LYS A 204 10.39 5.12 -2.25
CA LYS A 204 11.19 3.94 -2.59
C LYS A 204 10.67 2.68 -1.90
N GLU A 205 10.18 2.76 -0.68
CA GLU A 205 9.53 1.64 0.00
C GLU A 205 8.24 1.20 -0.72
N ILE A 206 7.41 2.16 -1.16
CA ILE A 206 6.23 1.87 -2.00
C ILE A 206 6.66 1.20 -3.31
N GLU A 207 7.68 1.73 -4.01
CA GLU A 207 8.19 1.13 -5.25
C GLU A 207 8.68 -0.31 -5.04
N ILE A 208 9.37 -0.57 -3.92
CA ILE A 208 9.80 -1.91 -3.54
C ILE A 208 8.60 -2.82 -3.25
N ALA A 209 7.58 -2.34 -2.55
CA ALA A 209 6.36 -3.10 -2.31
C ALA A 209 5.67 -3.47 -3.62
N GLU A 210 5.53 -2.54 -4.56
CA GLU A 210 4.95 -2.82 -5.89
C GLU A 210 5.70 -3.92 -6.65
N LEU A 211 7.03 -3.91 -6.58
CA LEU A 211 7.84 -4.96 -7.18
C LEU A 211 7.55 -6.33 -6.56
N PHE A 212 7.35 -6.39 -5.24
CA PHE A 212 7.00 -7.60 -4.50
C PHE A 212 5.56 -8.08 -4.74
N LEU A 213 4.60 -7.17 -4.95
CA LEU A 213 3.24 -7.51 -5.43
C LEU A 213 3.27 -8.07 -6.85
N GLY A 214 4.26 -7.66 -7.65
CA GLY A 214 4.55 -8.17 -8.98
C GLY A 214 5.40 -9.46 -8.98
N PRO A 215 6.41 -9.57 -9.87
CA PRO A 215 7.22 -10.78 -10.01
C PRO A 215 8.38 -10.89 -9.01
N ALA A 216 8.71 -9.82 -8.27
CA ALA A 216 9.88 -9.85 -7.39
C ALA A 216 9.61 -10.71 -6.15
N ARG A 217 10.65 -11.39 -5.67
CA ARG A 217 10.58 -12.26 -4.49
C ARG A 217 11.78 -12.00 -3.60
N ARG A 218 11.57 -12.04 -2.28
CA ARG A 218 12.66 -11.95 -1.31
C ARG A 218 13.58 -13.15 -1.50
N ARG A 219 14.90 -12.93 -1.44
CA ARG A 219 15.88 -14.02 -1.52
C ARG A 219 16.44 -14.31 -0.15
N ILE A 220 16.39 -15.58 0.26
CA ILE A 220 17.04 -16.08 1.47
C ILE A 220 18.06 -17.12 1.01
N LEU A 221 19.34 -16.91 1.35
CA LEU A 221 20.44 -17.77 0.92
C LEU A 221 20.49 -18.02 -0.61
N GLY A 222 20.07 -17.03 -1.41
CA GLY A 222 20.04 -17.12 -2.87
C GLY A 222 18.79 -17.80 -3.45
N ILE A 223 17.91 -18.35 -2.61
CA ILE A 223 16.65 -18.97 -3.03
C ILE A 223 15.52 -17.93 -2.93
N PRO A 224 14.74 -17.69 -4.01
CA PRO A 224 13.59 -16.81 -3.95
C PRO A 224 12.45 -17.46 -3.15
N LEU A 225 11.81 -16.66 -2.29
CA LEU A 225 10.61 -17.08 -1.56
C LEU A 225 9.43 -17.32 -2.52
N LEU A 226 8.47 -18.14 -2.10
CA LEU A 226 7.31 -18.52 -2.92
C LEU A 226 6.41 -17.31 -3.25
N SER A 227 6.21 -16.42 -2.29
CA SER A 227 5.45 -15.18 -2.44
C SER A 227 6.24 -14.01 -1.87
N GLY A 228 6.08 -12.82 -2.46
CA GLY A 228 6.52 -11.54 -1.89
C GLY A 228 5.34 -10.70 -1.42
N GLU A 229 4.12 -11.24 -1.52
CA GLU A 229 2.87 -10.50 -1.35
C GLU A 229 2.70 -10.05 0.10
N ASP A 230 2.97 -10.93 1.06
CA ASP A 230 2.89 -10.60 2.48
C ASP A 230 3.95 -9.55 2.84
N GLU A 231 5.18 -9.67 2.32
CA GLU A 231 6.20 -8.63 2.51
C GLU A 231 5.79 -7.28 1.93
N ALA A 232 5.18 -7.26 0.75
CA ALA A 232 4.73 -6.02 0.14
C ALA A 232 3.65 -5.33 0.97
N ILE A 233 2.66 -6.07 1.46
CA ILE A 233 1.60 -5.53 2.31
C ILE A 233 2.18 -4.99 3.63
N GLU A 234 3.13 -5.69 4.23
CA GLU A 234 3.80 -5.20 5.44
C GLU A 234 4.62 -3.93 5.18
N ILE A 235 5.33 -3.83 4.05
CA ILE A 235 6.04 -2.60 3.67
C ILE A 235 5.06 -1.44 3.49
N LEU A 236 3.96 -1.64 2.76
CA LEU A 236 2.93 -0.61 2.59
C LEU A 236 2.32 -0.18 3.93
N ARG A 237 2.04 -1.13 4.83
CA ARG A 237 1.56 -0.83 6.18
C ARG A 237 2.55 0.04 6.96
N ARG A 238 3.85 -0.25 6.87
CA ARG A 238 4.91 0.56 7.51
C ARG A 238 4.94 1.98 6.99
N VAL A 239 4.84 2.17 5.67
CA VAL A 239 4.75 3.51 5.07
C VAL A 239 3.57 4.30 5.65
N TYR A 240 2.40 3.66 5.75
CA TYR A 240 1.22 4.28 6.38
C TYR A 240 1.46 4.59 7.88
N GLU A 241 2.10 3.69 8.64
CA GLU A 241 2.41 3.89 10.06
C GLU A 241 3.34 5.08 10.31
N HIS A 242 4.31 5.33 9.41
CA HIS A 242 5.23 6.46 9.51
C HIS A 242 4.56 7.81 9.25
N GLN A 243 3.57 7.84 8.36
CA GLN A 243 2.89 9.09 8.02
C GLN A 243 1.38 8.90 7.80
N PRO A 244 0.57 8.61 8.84
CA PRO A 244 -0.86 8.32 8.68
C PRO A 244 -1.69 9.51 8.14
N ALA A 245 -1.23 10.74 8.39
CA ALA A 245 -1.83 11.97 7.89
C ALA A 245 -1.05 12.58 6.71
N GLY A 246 -0.15 11.79 6.10
CA GLY A 246 0.68 12.21 4.97
C GLY A 246 -0.04 12.26 3.63
N ASP A 247 0.63 12.87 2.66
CA ASP A 247 0.18 12.93 1.26
C ASP A 247 0.20 11.57 0.55
N LEU A 248 0.84 10.56 1.13
CA LEU A 248 0.91 9.19 0.60
C LEU A 248 -0.04 8.21 1.31
N ALA A 249 -0.65 8.63 2.43
CA ALA A 249 -1.29 7.70 3.35
C ALA A 249 -2.57 7.09 2.77
N ASP A 250 -3.40 7.92 2.14
CA ASP A 250 -4.62 7.53 1.46
C ASP A 250 -4.34 6.63 0.26
N ASP A 251 -3.36 6.99 -0.57
CA ASP A 251 -2.88 6.19 -1.70
C ASP A 251 -2.43 4.79 -1.26
N VAL A 252 -1.67 4.70 -0.17
CA VAL A 252 -1.17 3.41 0.36
C VAL A 252 -2.32 2.54 0.88
N VAL A 253 -3.24 3.11 1.65
CA VAL A 253 -4.42 2.37 2.16
C VAL A 253 -5.27 1.86 1.01
N LEU A 254 -5.52 2.71 0.00
CA LEU A 254 -6.29 2.33 -1.17
C LEU A 254 -5.59 1.24 -1.98
N ARG A 255 -4.27 1.34 -2.15
CA ARG A 255 -3.47 0.36 -2.89
C ARG A 255 -3.52 -1.03 -2.26
N ILE A 256 -3.51 -1.11 -0.93
CA ILE A 256 -3.69 -2.35 -0.18
C ILE A 256 -5.11 -2.91 -0.42
N ALA A 257 -6.14 -2.07 -0.37
CA ALA A 257 -7.53 -2.49 -0.63
C ALA A 257 -7.70 -3.06 -2.05
N ASP A 258 -7.24 -2.33 -3.07
CA ASP A 258 -7.28 -2.74 -4.49
C ASP A 258 -6.49 -4.04 -4.72
N TYR A 259 -5.40 -4.24 -3.97
CA TYR A 259 -4.66 -5.49 -4.03
C TYR A 259 -5.49 -6.66 -3.53
N TYR A 260 -6.09 -6.56 -2.34
CA TYR A 260 -6.94 -7.62 -1.79
C TYR A 260 -8.15 -7.90 -2.68
N TRP A 261 -8.74 -6.85 -3.27
CA TRP A 261 -9.79 -6.98 -4.28
C TRP A 261 -9.33 -7.83 -5.47
N SER A 262 -8.15 -7.54 -6.03
CA SER A 262 -7.60 -8.30 -7.17
C SER A 262 -7.33 -9.77 -6.87
N LYS A 263 -7.16 -10.13 -5.58
CA LYS A 263 -6.92 -11.49 -5.10
C LYS A 263 -8.19 -12.23 -4.68
N HIS A 264 -9.36 -11.65 -4.90
CA HIS A 264 -10.65 -12.19 -4.44
C HIS A 264 -10.73 -12.35 -2.91
N LYS A 265 -9.92 -11.60 -2.16
CA LYS A 265 -9.92 -11.53 -0.70
C LYS A 265 -10.86 -10.42 -0.25
N TRP A 266 -12.16 -10.66 -0.43
CA TRP A 266 -13.21 -9.63 -0.32
C TRP A 266 -13.37 -9.05 1.08
N THR A 267 -13.13 -9.86 2.10
CA THR A 267 -13.28 -9.41 3.50
C THR A 267 -12.17 -8.42 3.83
N GLU A 268 -10.92 -8.77 3.52
CA GLU A 268 -9.77 -7.90 3.73
C GLU A 268 -9.85 -6.64 2.86
N ALA A 269 -10.31 -6.76 1.61
CA ALA A 269 -10.56 -5.61 0.75
C ALA A 269 -11.60 -4.65 1.37
N ASP A 270 -12.73 -5.18 1.86
CA ASP A 270 -13.77 -4.37 2.51
C ASP A 270 -13.23 -3.62 3.73
N ASP A 271 -12.42 -4.28 4.56
CA ASP A 271 -11.82 -3.67 5.74
C ASP A 271 -10.93 -2.46 5.39
N TYR A 272 -10.09 -2.58 4.35
CA TYR A 272 -9.22 -1.48 3.92
C TYR A 272 -9.97 -0.37 3.18
N TYR A 273 -10.96 -0.69 2.34
CA TYR A 273 -11.79 0.37 1.76
C TYR A 273 -12.64 1.08 2.83
N ASP A 274 -13.14 0.35 3.82
CA ASP A 274 -13.86 0.94 4.96
C ASP A 274 -12.96 1.84 5.79
N LYS A 275 -11.72 1.43 6.03
CA LYS A 275 -10.68 2.28 6.62
C LYS A 275 -10.48 3.56 5.80
N TYR A 276 -10.33 3.44 4.47
CA TYR A 276 -10.19 4.60 3.59
C TYR A 276 -11.39 5.55 3.70
N CYS A 277 -12.62 5.05 3.63
CA CYS A 277 -13.81 5.89 3.72
C CYS A 277 -13.95 6.62 5.07
N ARG A 278 -13.46 6.02 6.15
CA ARG A 278 -13.51 6.61 7.50
C ARG A 278 -12.43 7.66 7.73
N GLU A 279 -11.21 7.38 7.28
CA GLU A 279 -10.04 8.23 7.54
C GLU A 279 -9.87 9.33 6.49
N TYR A 280 -10.29 9.07 5.25
CA TYR A 280 -10.13 9.98 4.10
C TYR A 280 -11.47 10.26 3.37
N PRO A 281 -12.49 10.79 4.08
CA PRO A 281 -13.82 11.02 3.49
C PRO A 281 -13.84 12.06 2.36
N ASN A 282 -12.79 12.89 2.25
CA ASN A 282 -12.62 13.89 1.20
C ASN A 282 -11.49 13.52 0.22
N GLY A 283 -10.94 12.31 0.31
CA GLY A 283 -9.88 11.87 -0.59
C GLY A 283 -10.39 11.66 -2.02
N ASP A 284 -9.51 11.81 -3.00
CA ASP A 284 -9.89 11.81 -4.42
C ASP A 284 -10.54 10.48 -4.87
N ALA A 285 -10.18 9.36 -4.23
CA ALA A 285 -10.74 8.04 -4.51
C ALA A 285 -11.96 7.65 -3.65
N ILE A 286 -12.62 8.59 -2.94
CA ILE A 286 -13.74 8.25 -2.05
C ILE A 286 -14.91 7.59 -2.77
N LEU A 287 -15.21 8.01 -4.01
CA LEU A 287 -16.26 7.43 -4.84
C LEU A 287 -15.94 5.97 -5.17
N HIS A 288 -14.69 5.71 -5.55
CA HIS A 288 -14.19 4.37 -5.84
C HIS A 288 -14.25 3.48 -4.59
N ALA A 289 -13.71 3.94 -3.45
CA ALA A 289 -13.70 3.17 -2.21
C ALA A 289 -15.12 2.83 -1.69
N GLU A 290 -16.05 3.79 -1.69
CA GLU A 290 -17.43 3.55 -1.26
C GLU A 290 -18.15 2.51 -2.15
N LEU A 291 -17.96 2.60 -3.47
CA LEU A 291 -18.54 1.64 -4.41
C LEU A 291 -17.90 0.26 -4.26
N GLN A 292 -16.57 0.19 -4.11
CA GLN A 292 -15.86 -1.08 -3.97
C GLN A 292 -16.19 -1.81 -2.67
N ARG A 293 -16.44 -1.12 -1.55
CA ARG A 293 -17.01 -1.76 -0.33
C ARG A 293 -18.34 -2.41 -0.58
N ALA A 294 -19.21 -1.75 -1.35
CA ALA A 294 -20.51 -2.32 -1.68
C ALA A 294 -20.34 -3.57 -2.56
N LYS A 295 -19.44 -3.52 -3.55
CA LYS A 295 -19.11 -4.66 -4.40
C LYS A 295 -18.43 -5.80 -3.63
N CYS A 296 -17.55 -5.53 -2.67
CA CYS A 296 -16.96 -6.55 -1.79
C CYS A 296 -18.05 -7.34 -1.06
N ALA A 297 -19.07 -6.65 -0.53
CA ALA A 297 -20.19 -7.31 0.12
C ALA A 297 -21.06 -8.15 -0.84
N ILE A 298 -21.13 -7.80 -2.13
CA ILE A 298 -21.80 -8.62 -3.15
C ILE A 298 -20.97 -9.89 -3.42
N GLU A 299 -19.67 -9.75 -3.68
CA GLU A 299 -18.77 -10.86 -4.02
C GLU A 299 -18.54 -11.83 -2.86
N ASN A 300 -18.58 -11.33 -1.62
CA ASN A 300 -18.48 -12.17 -0.42
C ASN A 300 -19.70 -13.10 -0.25
N CYS A 301 -20.81 -12.81 -0.92
CA CYS A 301 -21.97 -13.69 -0.92
C CYS A 301 -21.67 -14.94 -1.76
N THR A 302 -21.60 -16.11 -1.13
CA THR A 302 -21.46 -17.42 -1.81
C THR A 302 -22.76 -17.88 -2.51
N GLY A 303 -23.48 -16.93 -3.12
CA GLY A 303 -24.79 -17.10 -3.75
C GLY A 303 -25.98 -16.97 -2.81
N PRO A 304 -27.21 -16.88 -3.36
CA PRO A 304 -28.45 -16.59 -2.61
C PRO A 304 -28.75 -17.56 -1.45
N ARG A 305 -28.13 -18.74 -1.41
CA ARG A 305 -28.39 -19.77 -0.39
C ARG A 305 -27.67 -19.56 0.94
N TYR A 306 -26.55 -18.83 0.97
CA TYR A 306 -25.57 -18.99 2.04
C TYR A 306 -25.38 -17.76 2.95
N ASP A 307 -25.41 -16.51 2.45
CA ASP A 307 -25.38 -15.34 3.35
C ASP A 307 -26.21 -14.13 2.86
N VAL A 308 -27.36 -13.94 3.49
CA VAL A 308 -28.26 -12.79 3.25
C VAL A 308 -27.75 -11.51 3.93
N THR A 309 -26.84 -11.62 4.89
CA THR A 309 -26.30 -10.48 5.65
C THR A 309 -25.43 -9.62 4.75
N SER A 310 -24.50 -10.24 4.02
CA SER A 310 -23.65 -9.56 3.03
C SER A 310 -24.48 -8.88 1.94
N LEU A 311 -25.54 -9.54 1.43
CA LEU A 311 -26.44 -8.91 0.45
C LEU A 311 -27.21 -7.72 1.02
N ARG A 312 -27.60 -7.75 2.29
CA ARG A 312 -28.27 -6.61 2.94
C ARG A 312 -27.33 -5.43 3.08
N LEU A 313 -26.11 -5.71 3.55
CA LEU A 313 -25.06 -4.71 3.66
C LEU A 313 -24.74 -4.07 2.31
N ALA A 314 -24.61 -4.87 1.25
CA ALA A 314 -24.43 -4.39 -0.12
C ALA A 314 -25.59 -3.48 -0.56
N HIS A 315 -26.83 -3.91 -0.37
CA HIS A 315 -28.02 -3.11 -0.70
C HIS A 315 -28.01 -1.75 0.02
N ASP A 316 -27.76 -1.76 1.34
CA ASP A 316 -27.75 -0.53 2.15
C ASP A 316 -26.64 0.44 1.69
N ARG A 317 -25.42 -0.08 1.44
CA ARG A 317 -24.28 0.69 0.92
C ARG A 317 -24.56 1.27 -0.48
N LEU A 318 -25.09 0.47 -1.40
CA LEU A 318 -25.44 0.94 -2.76
C LEU A 318 -26.55 2.00 -2.72
N ARG A 319 -27.57 1.85 -1.86
CA ARG A 319 -28.61 2.89 -1.68
C ARG A 319 -28.02 4.17 -1.13
N GLN A 320 -27.10 4.06 -0.17
CA GLN A 320 -26.42 5.22 0.38
C GLN A 320 -25.55 5.90 -0.69
N TYR A 321 -24.82 5.13 -1.49
CA TYR A 321 -24.02 5.62 -2.61
C TYR A 321 -24.87 6.36 -3.64
N LEU A 322 -25.97 5.74 -4.11
CA LEU A 322 -26.91 6.37 -5.05
C LEU A 322 -27.51 7.67 -4.50
N LYS A 323 -27.79 7.73 -3.19
CA LYS A 323 -28.29 8.94 -2.54
C LYS A 323 -27.23 10.05 -2.45
N LYS A 324 -25.98 9.69 -2.14
CA LYS A 324 -24.87 10.64 -1.99
C LYS A 324 -24.36 11.15 -3.34
N PHE A 325 -24.28 10.27 -4.34
CA PHE A 325 -23.61 10.52 -5.62
C PHE A 325 -24.46 10.04 -6.81
N PRO A 326 -25.63 10.66 -7.07
CA PRO A 326 -26.59 10.15 -8.05
C PRO A 326 -26.03 10.09 -9.49
N ASP A 327 -25.28 11.10 -9.92
CA ASP A 327 -24.72 11.14 -11.28
C ASP A 327 -23.65 10.07 -11.48
N GLU A 328 -22.75 9.90 -10.51
CA GLU A 328 -21.71 8.88 -10.57
C GLU A 328 -22.31 7.47 -10.45
N ALA A 329 -23.33 7.30 -9.60
CA ALA A 329 -24.06 6.06 -9.48
C ALA A 329 -24.71 5.63 -10.81
N ALA A 330 -25.24 6.56 -11.59
CA ALA A 330 -25.76 6.27 -12.93
C ALA A 330 -24.64 5.85 -13.91
N ARG A 331 -23.47 6.50 -13.87
CA ARG A 331 -22.32 6.12 -14.73
C ARG A 331 -21.79 4.73 -14.40
N GLN A 332 -21.72 4.39 -13.12
CA GLN A 332 -21.16 3.12 -12.63
C GLN A 332 -22.17 1.95 -12.63
N GLY A 333 -23.40 2.17 -13.09
CA GLY A 333 -24.44 1.13 -13.14
C GLY A 333 -24.96 0.68 -11.76
N VAL A 334 -24.96 1.57 -10.76
CA VAL A 334 -25.42 1.28 -9.39
C VAL A 334 -26.91 0.94 -9.32
N PRO A 335 -27.83 1.61 -10.06
CA PRO A 335 -29.23 1.21 -10.10
C PRO A 335 -29.43 -0.25 -10.56
N GLU A 336 -28.66 -0.70 -11.54
CA GLU A 336 -28.70 -2.06 -12.05
C GLU A 336 -28.17 -3.05 -11.02
N LEU A 337 -27.05 -2.72 -10.35
CA LEU A 337 -26.52 -3.50 -9.24
C LEU A 337 -27.53 -3.61 -8.09
N LEU A 338 -28.25 -2.54 -7.77
CA LEU A 338 -29.32 -2.56 -6.76
C LEU A 338 -30.43 -3.54 -7.13
N VAL A 339 -30.87 -3.56 -8.40
CA VAL A 339 -31.87 -4.52 -8.88
C VAL A 339 -31.35 -5.94 -8.75
N GLN A 340 -30.09 -6.20 -9.14
CA GLN A 340 -29.47 -7.53 -9.03
C GLN A 340 -29.40 -8.00 -7.58
N VAL A 341 -28.89 -7.17 -6.66
CA VAL A 341 -28.81 -7.50 -5.23
C VAL A 341 -30.21 -7.74 -4.66
N ARG A 342 -31.19 -6.93 -5.06
CA ARG A 342 -32.58 -7.08 -4.63
C ARG A 342 -33.20 -8.39 -5.12
N ASP A 343 -32.90 -8.81 -6.35
CA ASP A 343 -33.36 -10.09 -6.89
C ASP A 343 -32.69 -11.27 -6.17
N MET A 344 -31.38 -11.20 -5.88
CA MET A 344 -30.68 -12.22 -5.08
C MET A 344 -31.27 -12.35 -3.67
N GLN A 345 -31.64 -11.22 -3.03
CA GLN A 345 -32.32 -11.24 -1.73
C GLN A 345 -33.69 -11.90 -1.81
N ALA A 346 -34.48 -11.60 -2.86
CA ALA A 346 -35.79 -12.20 -3.09
C ALA A 346 -35.69 -13.71 -3.37
N GLN A 347 -34.73 -14.11 -4.22
CA GLN A 347 -34.43 -15.51 -4.51
C GLN A 347 -34.06 -16.28 -3.24
N SER A 348 -33.20 -15.70 -2.39
CA SER A 348 -32.80 -16.32 -1.12
C SER A 348 -33.99 -16.65 -0.23
N LEU A 349 -34.91 -15.69 -0.04
CA LEU A 349 -36.12 -15.91 0.75
C LEU A 349 -37.02 -16.99 0.15
N TYR A 350 -37.17 -16.99 -1.18
CA TYR A 350 -37.91 -18.04 -1.87
C TYR A 350 -37.28 -19.42 -1.66
N GLU A 351 -35.96 -19.54 -1.73
CA GLU A 351 -35.26 -20.81 -1.51
C GLU A 351 -35.41 -21.32 -0.08
N VAL A 352 -35.42 -20.42 0.91
CA VAL A 352 -35.71 -20.75 2.31
C VAL A 352 -37.15 -21.28 2.45
N ALA A 353 -38.14 -20.59 1.86
CA ALA A 353 -39.53 -21.04 1.85
C ALA A 353 -39.67 -22.42 1.17
N ALA A 354 -39.05 -22.60 0.01
CA ALA A 354 -39.05 -23.87 -0.73
C ALA A 354 -38.37 -25.01 0.03
N ARG A 355 -37.33 -24.72 0.82
CA ARG A 355 -36.69 -25.71 1.70
C ARG A 355 -37.64 -26.17 2.80
N TYR A 356 -38.31 -25.25 3.50
CA TYR A 356 -39.28 -25.61 4.55
C TYR A 356 -40.48 -26.38 3.99
N HIS A 357 -40.95 -26.00 2.80
CA HIS A 357 -42.03 -26.73 2.13
C HIS A 357 -41.62 -28.18 1.81
N ARG A 358 -40.42 -28.39 1.24
CA ARG A 358 -39.87 -29.74 0.99
C ARG A 358 -39.67 -30.55 2.27
N ALA A 359 -39.42 -29.89 3.40
CA ALA A 359 -39.30 -30.53 4.71
C ALA A 359 -40.65 -30.84 5.39
N GLY A 360 -41.79 -30.63 4.69
CA GLY A 360 -43.12 -30.90 5.25
C GLY A 360 -43.56 -29.88 6.32
N ARG A 361 -42.96 -28.69 6.34
CA ARG A 361 -43.25 -27.61 7.31
C ARG A 361 -43.97 -26.43 6.62
N PRO A 362 -45.28 -26.55 6.31
CA PRO A 362 -46.01 -25.58 5.49
C PRO A 362 -46.16 -24.22 6.16
N LEU A 363 -46.38 -24.15 7.47
CA LEU A 363 -46.49 -22.86 8.19
C LEU A 363 -45.18 -22.04 8.11
N ALA A 364 -44.03 -22.69 8.25
CA ALA A 364 -42.73 -22.03 8.10
C ALA A 364 -42.52 -21.58 6.65
N ALA A 365 -42.89 -22.39 5.65
CA ALA A 365 -42.83 -21.99 4.25
C ALA A 365 -43.72 -20.77 3.95
N ALA A 366 -44.95 -20.76 4.47
CA ALA A 366 -45.88 -19.65 4.32
C ALA A 366 -45.35 -18.36 4.98
N PHE A 367 -44.73 -18.47 6.16
CA PHE A 367 -44.09 -17.34 6.85
C PHE A 367 -42.99 -16.66 6.02
N TYR A 368 -42.08 -17.44 5.41
CA TYR A 368 -41.04 -16.88 4.55
C TYR A 368 -41.60 -16.35 3.21
N ALA A 369 -42.66 -16.97 2.69
CA ALA A 369 -43.35 -16.50 1.49
C ALA A 369 -44.08 -15.17 1.72
N GLU A 370 -44.71 -14.95 2.87
CA GLU A 370 -45.31 -13.65 3.21
C GLU A 370 -44.22 -12.57 3.36
N ARG A 371 -43.11 -12.87 4.05
CA ARG A 371 -41.97 -11.93 4.12
C ARG A 371 -41.42 -11.55 2.74
N LEU A 372 -41.42 -12.48 1.81
CA LEU A 372 -41.02 -12.24 0.43
C LEU A 372 -42.02 -11.31 -0.28
N ARG A 373 -43.34 -11.52 -0.11
CA ARG A 373 -44.38 -10.62 -0.63
C ARG A 373 -44.31 -9.23 -0.04
N GLU A 374 -44.12 -9.12 1.28
CA GLU A 374 -44.04 -7.83 1.99
C GLU A 374 -42.85 -6.99 1.51
N ARG A 375 -41.69 -7.61 1.26
CA ARG A 375 -40.44 -6.89 0.96
C ARG A 375 -40.11 -6.80 -0.53
N PHE A 376 -40.62 -7.72 -1.33
CA PHE A 376 -40.28 -7.89 -2.75
C PHE A 376 -41.53 -8.22 -3.59
N ALA A 377 -42.62 -7.49 -3.35
CA ALA A 377 -43.90 -7.71 -4.04
C ALA A 377 -43.78 -7.72 -5.57
N ASP A 378 -42.88 -6.90 -6.10
CA ASP A 378 -42.54 -6.69 -7.52
C ASP A 378 -41.57 -7.74 -8.09
N SER A 379 -40.99 -8.61 -7.26
CA SER A 379 -40.07 -9.64 -7.74
C SER A 379 -40.81 -10.87 -8.29
N PRO A 380 -40.34 -11.48 -9.40
CA PRO A 380 -40.87 -12.74 -9.90
C PRO A 380 -40.82 -13.89 -8.88
N TRP A 381 -39.92 -13.81 -7.90
CA TRP A 381 -39.82 -14.79 -6.81
C TRP A 381 -41.03 -14.73 -5.86
N SER A 382 -41.62 -13.54 -5.68
CA SER A 382 -42.82 -13.33 -4.86
C SER A 382 -44.04 -14.02 -5.47
N GLU A 383 -44.24 -13.89 -6.79
CA GLU A 383 -45.29 -14.60 -7.52
C GLU A 383 -45.13 -16.13 -7.40
N LYS A 384 -43.91 -16.64 -7.62
CA LYS A 384 -43.59 -18.07 -7.46
C LYS A 384 -43.84 -18.59 -6.04
N ALA A 385 -43.74 -17.73 -5.03
CA ALA A 385 -43.97 -18.09 -3.63
C ALA A 385 -45.46 -18.22 -3.27
N GLY A 386 -46.38 -17.75 -4.12
CA GLY A 386 -47.83 -17.84 -3.88
C GLY A 386 -48.31 -19.26 -3.59
N LYS A 387 -47.67 -20.28 -4.17
CA LYS A 387 -47.95 -21.70 -3.90
C LYS A 387 -47.76 -22.12 -2.44
N PHE A 388 -46.96 -21.39 -1.66
CA PHE A 388 -46.72 -21.68 -0.24
C PHE A 388 -47.78 -21.04 0.69
N LEU A 389 -48.62 -20.14 0.16
CA LEU A 389 -49.58 -19.34 0.92
C LEU A 389 -50.99 -19.95 0.97
N ALA A 390 -51.20 -21.07 0.27
CA ALA A 390 -52.47 -21.79 0.28
C ALA A 390 -52.79 -22.46 1.64
N THR A 391 -51.88 -22.39 2.62
CA THR A 391 -52.10 -22.88 3.99
C THR A 391 -52.52 -21.69 4.87
N PRO A 392 -53.75 -21.69 5.44
CA PRO A 392 -54.18 -20.63 6.34
C PRO A 392 -53.24 -20.52 7.55
N MET A 393 -52.65 -19.33 7.75
CA MET A 393 -51.89 -19.03 8.95
C MET A 393 -52.84 -18.58 10.06
N GLU A 394 -53.15 -19.44 11.02
CA GLU A 394 -53.47 -18.96 12.37
C GLU A 394 -52.17 -18.41 12.97
N MET A 395 -52.10 -17.08 13.07
CA MET A 395 -50.87 -16.33 13.31
C MET A 395 -50.31 -16.57 14.72
N GLY A 396 -49.25 -17.37 14.78
CA GLY A 396 -48.21 -17.32 15.81
C GLY A 396 -46.88 -17.79 15.20
N PRO A 397 -45.72 -17.19 15.55
CA PRO A 397 -44.44 -17.72 15.09
C PRO A 397 -44.34 -19.20 15.52
N PRO A 398 -43.84 -20.11 14.68
CA PRO A 398 -43.64 -21.50 15.10
C PRO A 398 -42.85 -21.52 16.40
N ALA A 399 -43.23 -22.34 17.38
CA ALA A 399 -42.62 -22.34 18.72
C ALA A 399 -41.09 -22.47 18.71
N GLU A 400 -40.52 -23.05 17.64
CA GLU A 400 -39.09 -23.19 17.38
C GLU A 400 -38.36 -21.86 17.02
N PHE A 401 -39.09 -20.77 16.74
CA PHE A 401 -38.55 -19.45 16.40
C PHE A 401 -38.75 -18.39 17.49
N ALA A 402 -39.39 -18.75 18.61
CA ALA A 402 -39.25 -17.98 19.83
C ALA A 402 -37.82 -18.23 20.33
N GLY A 403 -36.89 -17.31 20.05
CA GLY A 403 -35.55 -17.35 20.64
C GLY A 403 -35.64 -17.53 22.17
N PRO A 404 -34.57 -18.00 22.84
CA PRO A 404 -34.62 -18.20 24.28
C PRO A 404 -35.18 -16.94 24.95
N ARG A 405 -36.34 -17.06 25.60
CA ARG A 405 -36.87 -15.98 26.41
C ARG A 405 -35.76 -15.67 27.41
N ARG A 406 -35.12 -14.50 27.31
CA ARG A 406 -34.31 -14.02 28.43
C ARG A 406 -35.24 -14.12 29.64
N PRO A 407 -34.82 -14.76 30.74
CA PRO A 407 -35.65 -14.78 31.93
C PRO A 407 -35.95 -13.31 32.24
N THR A 408 -37.25 -12.99 32.20
CA THR A 408 -37.74 -11.72 32.69
C THR A 408 -37.18 -11.60 34.09
N GLN A 409 -36.24 -10.69 34.31
CA GLN A 409 -35.88 -10.32 35.66
C GLN A 409 -37.17 -9.76 36.24
N GLU A 410 -37.81 -10.54 37.11
CA GLU A 410 -38.86 -10.03 37.96
C GLU A 410 -38.33 -8.76 38.62
N PRO A 411 -39.11 -7.67 38.67
CA PRO A 411 -38.70 -6.49 39.37
C PRO A 411 -38.45 -6.89 40.82
N ARG A 412 -37.19 -6.86 41.25
CA ARG A 412 -36.84 -7.04 42.65
C ARG A 412 -37.56 -5.94 43.42
N THR A 413 -38.51 -6.37 44.24
CA THR A 413 -39.14 -5.55 45.26
C THR A 413 -38.02 -5.03 46.17
N PRO A 414 -37.99 -3.74 46.51
CA PRO A 414 -37.03 -3.25 47.49
C PRO A 414 -37.41 -3.84 48.85
N ALA A 415 -36.49 -4.61 49.44
CA ALA A 415 -36.60 -5.02 50.83
C ALA A 415 -36.14 -3.84 51.70
N ASP A 416 -37.08 -3.31 52.46
CA ASP A 416 -36.85 -2.42 53.61
C ASP A 416 -36.14 -3.17 54.75
N GLY A 417 -35.35 -2.41 55.53
CA GLY A 417 -34.89 -2.76 56.89
C GLY A 417 -33.44 -3.28 56.95
N ASP A 418 -32.44 -2.44 57.17
CA ASP A 418 -32.01 -1.89 58.48
C ASP A 418 -31.24 -2.92 59.33
N ASP A 419 -29.92 -2.77 59.40
CA ASP A 419 -29.23 -2.52 60.67
C ASP A 419 -27.72 -2.31 60.46
N GLY A 420 -27.22 -1.26 61.11
CA GLY A 420 -25.95 -0.61 60.79
C GLY A 420 -24.67 -1.25 61.29
N GLN A 421 -23.55 -0.76 60.75
CA GLN A 421 -22.44 -0.34 61.59
C GLN A 421 -21.58 0.71 60.87
N GLU A 422 -21.35 1.81 61.58
CA GLU A 422 -20.56 2.99 61.23
C GLU A 422 -19.03 2.73 61.16
N PRO A 423 -18.22 3.73 60.72
CA PRO A 423 -17.00 3.53 59.95
C PRO A 423 -15.72 3.59 60.80
N THR A 424 -14.58 3.23 60.21
CA THR A 424 -13.29 3.69 60.72
C THR A 424 -12.25 3.85 59.61
N GLN A 425 -11.93 5.13 59.38
CA GLN A 425 -10.71 5.77 58.83
C GLN A 425 -10.29 5.54 57.38
#